data_AF-A0A1M7T5P5-F1
#
_entry.id   AF-A0A1M7T5P5-F1
#
_cell.length_a   1.000
_cell.length_b   1.000
_cell.length_c   1.000
_cell.angle_alpha   90.00
_cell.angle_beta   90.00
_cell.angle_gamma   90.00
#
_symmetry.space_group_name_H-M   'P 1'
#
loop_
_entity.id
_entity.type
_entity.pdbx_description
1 polymer ?
#
loop_
_entity_poly.entity_id
_entity_poly.type
_entity_poly.pdbx_seq_one_letter_code
_entity_poly.pdbx_strand_id
1 'polypeptide(L)'
;MITPFLNILFGSGISTLVGSIVGLLVSYNIISKRARVRYQPLFLFNDVMMLSIMTLVWYYVDNLYLAYLFFIIMSSVFLVYKLLVAVYSMDKRFRLLVLSLGADHSEYSRFILEKNLGRFFANILKFYVLCIISFLTSLTICASDIGFFGLIVGLVFSLVQTD
;
A
#
# COMPACT_ATOMS: atom_id res chain seq x y z
N MET A 1 -21.91 5.89 20.33
CA MET A 1 -21.44 5.75 18.94
C MET A 1 -20.16 6.52 18.62
N ILE A 2 -19.89 7.67 19.25
CA ILE A 2 -18.67 8.46 18.96
C ILE A 2 -17.38 7.75 19.44
N THR A 3 -17.38 7.14 20.62
CA THR A 3 -16.22 6.43 21.18
C THR A 3 -15.72 5.24 20.35
N PRO A 4 -16.56 4.30 19.87
CA PRO A 4 -16.07 3.23 18.99
C PRO A 4 -15.58 3.76 17.63
N PHE A 5 -16.21 4.81 17.10
CA PHE A 5 -15.77 5.44 15.85
C PHE A 5 -14.38 6.09 16.00
N LEU A 6 -14.13 6.78 17.11
CA LEU A 6 -12.81 7.33 17.42
C LEU A 6 -11.75 6.24 17.54
N ASN A 7 -12.07 5.11 18.21
CA ASN A 7 -11.15 3.99 18.30
C ASN A 7 -10.77 3.42 16.92
N ILE A 8 -11.70 3.44 15.97
CA ILE A 8 -11.46 2.99 14.60
C ILE A 8 -10.62 3.99 13.81
N LEU A 9 -10.89 5.29 13.94
CA LEU A 9 -10.07 6.34 13.33
C LEU A 9 -8.63 6.29 13.84
N PHE A 10 -8.43 6.25 15.16
CA PHE A 10 -7.09 6.18 15.73
C PHE A 10 -6.42 4.83 15.49
N GLY A 11 -7.15 3.72 15.63
CA GLY A 11 -6.63 2.38 15.39
C GLY A 11 -6.20 2.17 13.93
N SER A 12 -7.03 2.61 12.98
CA SER A 12 -6.66 2.61 11.57
C SER A 12 -5.47 3.54 11.31
N GLY A 13 -5.44 4.75 11.85
CA GLY A 13 -4.31 5.67 11.73
C GLY A 13 -3.00 5.06 12.24
N ILE A 14 -2.99 4.47 13.44
CA ILE A 14 -1.82 3.79 14.00
C ILE A 14 -1.41 2.61 13.13
N SER A 15 -2.36 1.78 12.69
CA SER A 15 -2.06 0.63 11.82
C SER A 15 -1.40 1.06 10.51
N THR A 16 -1.85 2.17 9.92
CA THR A 16 -1.27 2.73 8.70
C THR A 16 0.12 3.30 8.91
N LEU A 17 0.37 3.98 10.03
CA LEU A 17 1.69 4.50 10.36
C LEU A 17 2.69 3.37 10.61
N VAL A 18 2.32 2.37 11.41
CA VAL A 18 3.18 1.20 11.66
C VAL A 18 3.46 0.45 10.36
N GLY A 19 2.43 0.16 9.56
CA GLY A 19 2.58 -0.46 8.26
C GLY A 19 3.47 0.34 7.30
N SER A 20 3.38 1.67 7.34
CA SER A 20 4.20 2.55 6.51
C SER A 20 5.69 2.54 6.86
N ILE A 21 6.02 2.46 8.15
CA ILE A 21 7.41 2.35 8.61
C ILE A 21 8.00 1.03 8.12
N VAL A 22 7.25 -0.07 8.28
CA VAL A 22 7.66 -1.39 7.79
C VAL A 22 7.82 -1.37 6.28
N GLY A 23 6.86 -0.81 5.54
CA GLY A 23 6.91 -0.71 4.09
C GLY A 23 8.11 0.09 3.59
N LEU A 24 8.45 1.19 4.26
CA LEU A 24 9.63 2.01 3.95
C LEU A 24 10.92 1.19 4.15
N LEU A 25 11.08 0.53 5.30
CA LEU A 25 12.26 -0.30 5.59
C LEU A 25 12.44 -1.43 4.57
N VAL A 26 11.35 -2.11 4.21
CA VAL A 26 11.36 -3.18 3.21
C VAL A 26 11.72 -2.63 1.83
N SER A 27 11.11 -1.50 1.42
CA SER A 27 11.40 -0.88 0.12
C SER A 27 12.86 -0.42 0.01
N TYR A 28 13.42 0.17 1.07
CA TYR A 28 14.82 0.57 1.13
C TYR A 28 15.75 -0.63 0.92
N ASN A 29 15.49 -1.73 1.63
CA ASN A 29 16.28 -2.96 1.50
C ASN A 29 16.21 -3.55 0.08
N ILE A 30 15.02 -3.56 -0.55
CA ILE A 30 14.84 -4.06 -1.93
C ILE A 30 15.63 -3.20 -2.93
N ILE A 31 15.53 -1.87 -2.81
CA ILE A 31 16.21 -0.92 -3.71
C ILE A 31 17.73 -1.02 -3.53
N SER A 32 18.21 -1.08 -2.30
CA SER A 32 19.64 -1.16 -1.95
C SER A 32 20.28 -2.45 -2.48
N LYS A 33 19.62 -3.61 -2.32
CA LYS A 33 20.18 -4.92 -2.68
C LYS A 33 20.03 -5.31 -4.15
N ARG A 34 19.67 -4.38 -5.05
CA ARG A 34 19.50 -4.66 -6.50
C ARG A 34 18.51 -5.80 -6.80
N ALA A 35 17.56 -6.09 -5.91
CA ALA A 35 16.65 -7.19 -6.16
C ALA A 35 15.85 -6.90 -7.43
N ARG A 36 15.98 -7.76 -8.45
CA ARG A 36 15.13 -7.75 -9.65
C ARG A 36 13.78 -8.32 -9.28
N VAL A 37 13.12 -7.74 -8.28
CA VAL A 37 11.74 -8.10 -7.95
C VAL A 37 10.91 -7.64 -9.13
N ARG A 38 10.40 -8.60 -9.92
CA ARG A 38 9.34 -8.29 -10.87
C ARG A 38 8.15 -7.85 -10.03
N TYR A 39 7.71 -6.61 -10.19
CA TYR A 39 6.56 -6.01 -9.49
C TYR A 39 5.21 -6.52 -10.02
N GLN A 40 5.22 -7.40 -11.02
CA GLN A 40 4.05 -8.05 -11.60
C GLN A 40 3.06 -8.68 -10.59
N PRO A 41 3.48 -9.44 -9.55
CA PRO A 41 2.53 -9.99 -8.58
C PRO A 41 1.94 -8.92 -7.66
N LEU A 42 2.54 -7.72 -7.59
CA LEU A 42 2.02 -6.62 -6.78
C LEU A 42 0.92 -5.82 -7.51
N PHE A 43 0.69 -6.04 -8.81
CA PHE A 43 -0.43 -5.42 -9.54
C PHE A 43 -1.81 -5.82 -8.96
N LEU A 44 -1.87 -6.97 -8.30
CA LEU A 44 -3.04 -7.41 -7.54
C LEU A 44 -3.42 -6.44 -6.41
N PHE A 45 -2.51 -5.57 -5.94
CA PHE A 45 -2.78 -4.56 -4.91
C PHE A 45 -3.20 -3.21 -5.50
N ASN A 46 -4.11 -3.25 -6.48
CA ASN A 46 -4.76 -2.03 -6.95
C ASN A 46 -5.70 -1.44 -5.88
N ASP A 47 -5.99 -0.14 -5.97
CA ASP A 47 -6.78 0.59 -4.97
C ASP A 47 -8.19 -0.02 -4.79
N VAL A 48 -8.80 -0.51 -5.87
CA VAL A 48 -10.12 -1.18 -5.86
C VAL A 48 -10.07 -2.50 -5.11
N MET A 49 -9.06 -3.33 -5.38
CA MET A 49 -8.88 -4.62 -4.70
C MET A 49 -8.54 -4.40 -3.22
N MET A 50 -7.75 -3.37 -2.91
CA MET A 50 -7.42 -2.97 -1.54
C MET A 50 -8.67 -2.58 -0.75
N LEU A 51 -9.51 -1.71 -1.31
CA LEU A 51 -10.76 -1.28 -0.69
C LEU A 51 -11.67 -2.48 -0.43
N SER A 52 -11.78 -3.37 -1.40
CA SER A 52 -12.64 -4.56 -1.35
C SER A 52 -12.18 -5.58 -0.31
N ILE A 53 -10.87 -5.78 -0.16
CA ILE A 53 -10.36 -6.65 0.91
C ILE A 53 -10.61 -6.02 2.27
N MET A 54 -10.40 -4.70 2.40
CA MET A 54 -10.63 -4.00 3.66
C MET A 54 -12.11 -4.02 4.08
N THR A 55 -13.05 -3.87 3.14
CA THR A 55 -14.49 -3.96 3.46
C THR A 55 -14.85 -5.34 3.96
N LEU A 56 -14.33 -6.40 3.34
CA LEU A 56 -14.54 -7.78 3.78
C LEU A 56 -13.91 -8.05 5.15
N VAL A 57 -12.72 -7.52 5.41
CA VAL A 57 -12.06 -7.63 6.74
C VAL A 57 -12.93 -6.96 7.79
N TRP A 58 -13.41 -5.74 7.55
CA TRP A 58 -14.29 -5.05 8.48
C TRP A 58 -15.64 -5.76 8.68
N TYR A 59 -16.14 -6.45 7.66
CA TYR A 59 -17.43 -7.14 7.71
C TYR A 59 -17.37 -8.50 8.41
N TYR A 60 -16.30 -9.27 8.21
CA TYR A 60 -16.17 -10.64 8.74
C TYR A 60 -15.32 -10.77 10.01
N VAL A 61 -14.44 -9.81 10.29
CA VAL A 61 -13.53 -9.89 11.43
C VAL A 61 -14.10 -9.09 12.61
N ASP A 62 -14.74 -9.81 13.53
CA ASP A 62 -15.30 -9.21 14.75
C ASP A 62 -14.24 -8.71 15.74
N ASN A 63 -13.02 -9.26 15.68
CA ASN A 63 -11.93 -8.89 16.57
C ASN A 63 -11.13 -7.71 16.01
N LEU A 64 -11.32 -6.53 16.61
CA LEU A 64 -10.63 -5.29 16.25
C LEU A 64 -9.10 -5.41 16.22
N TYR A 65 -8.49 -6.16 17.14
CA TYR A 65 -7.04 -6.32 17.16
C TYR A 65 -6.54 -7.11 15.95
N LEU A 66 -7.27 -8.15 15.55
CA LEU A 66 -6.95 -8.93 14.35
C LEU A 66 -7.16 -8.08 13.09
N ALA A 67 -8.22 -7.28 13.02
CA ALA A 67 -8.45 -6.36 11.91
C ALA A 67 -7.31 -5.35 11.77
N TYR A 68 -6.86 -4.74 12.87
CA TYR A 68 -5.73 -3.81 12.84
C TYR A 68 -4.40 -4.47 12.44
N LEU A 69 -4.13 -5.70 12.91
CA LEU A 69 -2.98 -6.48 12.45
C LEU A 69 -3.03 -6.71 10.94
N PHE A 70 -4.21 -7.05 10.41
CA PHE A 70 -4.41 -7.23 8.99
C PHE A 70 -4.16 -5.93 8.22
N PHE A 71 -4.63 -4.79 8.72
CA PHE A 71 -4.37 -3.48 8.11
C PHE A 71 -2.90 -3.07 8.14
N ILE A 72 -2.13 -3.44 9.17
CA ILE A 72 -0.67 -3.22 9.20
C ILE A 72 -0.01 -3.97 8.02
N ILE A 73 -0.31 -5.26 7.87
CA ILE A 73 0.23 -6.09 6.79
C ILE A 73 -0.15 -5.48 5.44
N MET A 74 -1.43 -5.20 5.28
CA MET A 74 -1.99 -4.62 4.06
C MET A 74 -1.41 -3.25 3.70
N SER A 75 -1.20 -2.39 4.69
CA SER A 75 -0.56 -1.08 4.52
C SER A 75 0.88 -1.22 4.08
N SER A 76 1.62 -2.15 4.69
CA SER A 76 3.01 -2.41 4.33
C SER A 76 3.15 -2.87 2.88
N VAL A 77 2.31 -3.81 2.44
CA VAL A 77 2.34 -4.34 1.06
C VAL A 77 1.95 -3.27 0.05
N PHE A 78 0.88 -2.51 0.34
CA PHE A 78 0.42 -1.43 -0.53
C PHE A 78 1.50 -0.35 -0.71
N LEU A 79 2.16 0.07 0.37
CA LEU A 79 3.20 1.09 0.30
C LEU A 79 4.47 0.59 -0.39
N VAL A 80 4.88 -0.66 -0.14
CA VAL A 80 5.97 -1.29 -0.89
C VAL A 80 5.66 -1.29 -2.38
N TYR A 81 4.47 -1.72 -2.77
CA TYR A 81 4.06 -1.73 -4.17
C TYR A 81 4.15 -0.33 -4.81
N LYS A 82 3.46 0.67 -4.25
CA LYS A 82 3.41 2.02 -4.83
C LYS A 82 4.80 2.68 -4.87
N LEU A 83 5.63 2.46 -3.87
CA LEU A 83 7.02 2.94 -3.86
C LEU A 83 7.85 2.28 -4.95
N LEU A 84 7.82 0.94 -5.05
CA LEU A 84 8.59 0.23 -6.06
C LEU A 84 8.14 0.64 -7.48
N VAL A 85 6.84 0.77 -7.74
CA VAL A 85 6.35 1.29 -9.03
C VAL A 85 6.92 2.68 -9.32
N ALA A 86 6.91 3.59 -8.35
CA ALA A 86 7.47 4.93 -8.52
C ALA A 86 8.98 4.90 -8.79
N VAL A 87 9.74 4.04 -8.11
CA VAL A 87 11.18 3.91 -8.30
C VAL A 87 11.53 3.27 -9.66
N TYR A 88 10.86 2.18 -10.03
CA TYR A 88 11.12 1.48 -11.29
C TYR A 88 10.54 2.19 -12.52
N SER A 89 9.58 3.10 -12.35
CA SER A 89 9.16 4.01 -13.42
C SER A 89 10.22 5.04 -13.79
N MET A 90 11.24 5.26 -12.94
CA MET A 90 12.35 6.14 -13.29
C MET A 90 13.24 5.48 -14.35
N ASP A 91 13.65 6.29 -15.32
CA ASP A 91 14.47 5.83 -16.43
C ASP A 91 15.72 5.07 -15.96
N LYS A 92 15.92 3.87 -16.52
CA LYS A 92 17.14 3.07 -16.33
C LYS A 92 18.41 3.90 -16.61
N ARG A 93 18.31 4.89 -17.51
CA ARG A 93 19.39 5.83 -17.86
C ARG A 93 19.78 6.74 -16.69
N PHE A 94 18.80 7.26 -15.95
CA PHE A 94 19.08 8.08 -14.76
C PHE A 94 19.81 7.28 -13.69
N ARG A 95 19.41 6.01 -13.48
CA ARG A 95 20.10 5.10 -12.57
C ARG A 95 21.56 4.87 -12.97
N LEU A 96 21.82 4.62 -14.24
CA LEU A 96 23.18 4.40 -14.74
C LEU A 96 24.02 5.67 -14.61
N LEU A 97 23.44 6.84 -14.85
CA LEU A 97 24.11 8.14 -14.72
C LEU A 97 24.56 8.40 -13.28
N VAL A 98 23.68 8.21 -12.30
CA VAL A 98 24.04 8.40 -10.87
C VAL A 98 25.12 7.42 -10.43
N LEU A 99 25.03 6.15 -10.86
CA LEU A 99 26.08 5.16 -10.55
C LEU A 99 27.41 5.47 -11.26
N SER A 100 27.37 6.06 -12.45
CA SER A 100 28.59 6.47 -13.18
C SER A 100 29.27 7.70 -12.58
N LEU A 101 28.55 8.50 -11.80
CA LEU A 101 29.10 9.63 -11.04
C LEU A 101 29.88 9.20 -9.78
N GLY A 102 30.00 7.89 -9.53
CA GLY A 102 30.73 7.33 -8.39
C GLY A 102 29.90 7.18 -7.11
N ALA A 103 28.58 7.46 -7.17
CA ALA A 103 27.70 7.29 -6.03
C ALA A 103 27.45 5.81 -5.72
N ASP A 104 27.50 5.46 -4.43
CA ASP A 104 27.22 4.11 -3.97
C ASP A 104 25.73 3.76 -4.10
N HIS A 105 25.41 2.45 -4.12
CA HIS A 105 24.02 1.99 -4.20
C HIS A 105 23.15 2.48 -3.03
N SER A 106 23.76 2.66 -1.86
CA SER A 106 23.11 3.22 -0.67
C SER A 106 22.73 4.69 -0.89
N GLU A 107 23.64 5.50 -1.43
CA GLU A 107 23.41 6.91 -1.74
C GLU A 107 22.32 7.09 -2.79
N TYR A 108 22.35 6.27 -3.84
CA TYR A 108 21.29 6.23 -4.85
C TYR A 108 19.93 5.89 -4.23
N SER A 109 19.88 4.89 -3.33
CA SER A 109 18.62 4.51 -2.67
C SER A 109 18.05 5.60 -1.77
N ARG A 110 18.91 6.32 -1.04
CA ARG A 110 18.52 7.47 -0.20
C ARG A 110 17.98 8.60 -1.07
N PHE A 111 18.74 9.00 -2.09
CA PHE A 111 18.34 10.07 -3.01
C PHE A 111 16.99 9.80 -3.67
N ILE A 112 16.74 8.57 -4.09
CA ILE A 112 15.47 8.18 -4.71
C ILE A 112 14.32 8.20 -3.72
N LEU A 113 14.53 7.74 -2.49
CA LEU A 113 13.50 7.80 -1.46
C LEU A 113 13.18 9.24 -1.12
N GLU A 114 14.19 10.09 -0.93
CA GLU A 114 14.03 11.53 -0.67
C GLU A 114 13.20 12.20 -1.77
N LYS A 115 13.53 11.95 -3.04
CA LYS A 115 12.78 12.47 -4.19
C LYS A 115 11.32 12.01 -4.21
N ASN A 116 11.02 10.82 -3.68
CA ASN A 116 9.68 10.25 -3.64
C ASN A 116 8.96 10.42 -2.30
N LEU A 117 9.52 11.14 -1.33
CA LEU A 117 8.90 11.37 -0.01
C LEU A 117 7.51 11.98 -0.13
N GLY A 118 7.33 12.97 -1.01
CA GLY A 118 6.00 13.58 -1.23
C GLY A 118 4.95 12.57 -1.71
N ARG A 119 5.34 11.67 -2.62
CA ARG A 119 4.45 10.58 -3.10
C ARG A 119 4.20 9.55 -2.01
N PHE A 120 5.18 9.28 -1.16
CA PHE A 120 5.04 8.39 -0.02
C PHE A 120 3.99 8.91 0.97
N PHE A 121 4.08 10.17 1.38
CA PHE A 121 3.08 10.80 2.26
C PHE A 121 1.68 10.81 1.63
N ALA A 122 1.57 11.12 0.34
CA ALA A 122 0.31 11.04 -0.37
C ALA A 122 -0.29 9.62 -0.36
N ASN A 123 0.54 8.58 -0.52
CA ASN A 123 0.09 7.19 -0.46
C ASN A 123 -0.30 6.73 0.95
N ILE A 124 0.36 7.23 2.01
CA ILE A 124 -0.06 7.00 3.40
C ILE A 124 -1.45 7.58 3.62
N LEU A 125 -1.66 8.85 3.25
CA LEU A 125 -2.95 9.52 3.39
C LEU A 125 -4.03 8.80 2.58
N LYS A 126 -3.70 8.40 1.34
CA LYS A 126 -4.61 7.65 0.48
C LYS A 126 -5.04 6.33 1.12
N PHE A 127 -4.10 5.57 1.66
CA PHE A 127 -4.42 4.30 2.32
C PHE A 127 -5.26 4.50 3.58
N TYR A 128 -4.97 5.54 4.38
CA TYR A 128 -5.79 5.90 5.53
C TYR A 128 -7.22 6.25 5.13
N VAL A 129 -7.41 7.02 4.06
CA VAL A 129 -8.74 7.33 3.52
C VAL A 129 -9.45 6.06 3.03
N LEU A 130 -8.74 5.13 2.38
CA LEU A 130 -9.30 3.82 2.01
C LEU A 130 -9.77 3.01 3.22
N CYS A 131 -9.01 3.02 4.34
CA CYS A 131 -9.44 2.38 5.59
C CYS A 131 -10.75 2.99 6.13
N ILE A 132 -10.90 4.31 6.06
CA ILE A 132 -12.12 4.99 6.55
C ILE A 132 -13.31 4.69 5.64
N ILE A 133 -13.12 4.78 4.32
CA ILE A 133 -14.19 4.51 3.34
C ILE A 133 -14.63 3.04 3.43
N SER A 134 -13.67 2.11 3.56
CA SER A 134 -13.98 0.69 3.73
C SER A 134 -14.74 0.39 5.02
N PHE A 135 -14.42 1.09 6.11
CA PHE A 135 -15.22 1.01 7.34
C PHE A 135 -16.63 1.57 7.15
N LEU A 136 -16.78 2.73 6.52
CA LEU A 136 -18.12 3.31 6.28
C LEU A 136 -18.98 2.41 5.39
N THR A 137 -18.38 1.79 4.38
CA THR A 137 -19.06 0.86 3.48
C THR A 137 -19.37 -0.48 4.15
N SER A 138 -18.57 -0.93 5.12
CA SER A 138 -18.87 -2.15 5.87
C SER A 138 -20.12 -2.05 6.75
N LEU A 139 -20.55 -0.84 7.11
CA LEU A 139 -21.79 -0.58 7.85
C LEU A 139 -23.06 -0.77 7.01
N THR A 140 -22.92 -0.93 5.69
CA THR A 140 -24.06 -1.12 4.79
C THR A 140 -24.51 -2.58 4.76
N ILE A 141 -25.81 -2.80 4.49
CA ILE A 141 -26.40 -4.15 4.43
C ILE A 141 -25.77 -4.99 3.31
N CYS A 142 -25.36 -4.34 2.20
CA CYS A 142 -24.76 -5.01 1.04
C CYS A 142 -23.23 -5.03 1.08
N ALA A 143 -22.60 -4.83 2.25
CA ALA A 143 -21.15 -4.72 2.38
C ALA A 143 -20.38 -5.95 1.84
N SER A 144 -20.91 -7.15 2.09
CA SER A 144 -20.36 -8.40 1.57
C SER A 144 -20.35 -8.43 0.04
N ASP A 145 -21.48 -8.12 -0.58
CA ASP A 145 -21.66 -8.11 -2.04
C ASP A 145 -20.75 -7.07 -2.70
N ILE A 146 -20.67 -5.87 -2.11
CA ILE A 146 -19.78 -4.79 -2.57
C ILE A 146 -18.31 -5.24 -2.50
N GLY A 147 -17.91 -5.90 -1.41
CA GLY A 147 -16.57 -6.43 -1.24
C GLY A 147 -16.21 -7.49 -2.27
N PHE A 148 -17.08 -8.48 -2.50
CA PHE A 148 -16.82 -9.52 -3.50
C PHE A 148 -16.86 -8.99 -4.93
N PHE A 149 -17.81 -8.12 -5.26
CA PHE A 149 -17.88 -7.52 -6.59
C PHE A 149 -16.65 -6.65 -6.88
N GLY A 150 -16.22 -5.85 -5.91
CA GLY A 150 -15.02 -5.04 -6.02
C GLY A 150 -13.74 -5.87 -6.16
N LEU A 151 -13.66 -7.05 -5.52
CA LEU A 151 -12.56 -8.00 -5.74
C LEU A 151 -12.51 -8.48 -7.19
N ILE A 152 -13.65 -8.85 -7.78
CA ILE A 152 -13.72 -9.30 -9.18
C ILE A 152 -13.27 -8.19 -10.12
N VAL A 153 -13.81 -6.97 -9.93
CA VAL A 153 -13.44 -5.80 -10.74
C VAL A 153 -11.94 -5.48 -10.58
N GLY A 154 -11.42 -5.53 -9.36
CA GLY A 154 -10.00 -5.32 -9.07
C GLY A 154 -9.10 -6.34 -9.76
N LEU A 155 -9.51 -7.60 -9.79
CA LEU A 155 -8.80 -8.69 -10.47
C LEU A 155 -8.78 -8.47 -11.98
N VAL A 156 -9.93 -8.11 -12.58
CA VAL A 156 -10.01 -7.77 -14.01
C VAL A 156 -9.07 -6.61 -14.35
N PHE A 157 -9.05 -5.54 -13.56
CA PHE A 157 -8.11 -4.44 -13.78
C PHE A 157 -6.65 -4.87 -13.67
N SER A 158 -6.32 -5.75 -12.72
CA SER A 158 -4.96 -6.29 -12.59
C SER A 158 -4.55 -7.10 -13.83
N LEU A 159 -5.46 -7.85 -14.44
CA LEU A 159 -5.18 -8.64 -15.64
C LEU A 159 -5.01 -7.75 -16.88
N VAL A 160 -5.86 -6.72 -17.03
CA VAL A 160 -5.75 -5.78 -18.15
C VAL A 160 -4.46 -4.95 -18.07
N GLN A 161 -3.98 -4.65 -16.86
CA GLN A 161 -2.76 -3.86 -16.67
C GLN A 161 -1.47 -4.67 -16.87
N THR A 162 -1.56 -6.00 -16.94
CA THR A 162 -0.40 -6.87 -17.21
C THR A 162 -0.07 -7.04 -18.69
N ASP A 163 -0.96 -6.63 -19.60
CA ASP A 163 -0.75 -6.56 -21.06
C ASP A 163 -0.27 -5.17 -21.49
#